data_AF-A0A0G1KPR9-F1
#
_entry.id   AF-A0A0G1KPR9-F1
#
_cell.length_a   1.000
_cell.length_b   1.000
_cell.length_c   1.000
_cell.angle_alpha   90.00
_cell.angle_beta   90.00
_cell.angle_gamma   90.00
#
_symmetry.space_group_name_H-M   'P 1'
#
loop_
_entity.id
_entity.type
_entity.pdbx_description
1 polymer ?
#
loop_
_entity_poly.entity_id
_entity_poly.type
_entity_poly.pdbx_seq_one_letter_code
_entity_poly.pdbx_strand_id
1 'polypeptide(L)' 'MKALHIVTFVLVVVGGVNWLLLALTGWEVGQLFGGMDATVSKAIYVLVGLSAIYIAATHMKDCRTCSSGPMM' A
#
# COMPACT_ATOMS: atom_id res chain seq x y z
N MET A 1 8.87 -10.00 10.31
CA MET A 1 10.03 -9.27 9.75
C MET A 1 9.75 -7.78 9.82
N LYS A 2 10.35 -7.03 10.76
CA LYS A 2 10.02 -5.60 10.99
C LYS A 2 10.22 -4.74 9.73
N ALA A 3 11.32 -4.94 9.01
CA ALA A 3 11.60 -4.21 7.77
C ALA A 3 10.53 -4.43 6.69
N LEU A 4 10.07 -5.67 6.50
CA LEU A 4 9.05 -6.00 5.50
C LEU A 4 7.71 -5.33 5.82
N HIS A 5 7.29 -5.34 7.09
CA HIS A 5 6.08 -4.63 7.53
C HIS A 5 6.17 -3.12 7.25
N ILE A 6 7.31 -2.49 7.53
CA ILE A 6 7.50 -1.06 7.27
C ILE A 6 7.40 -0.76 5.78
N VAL A 7 8.08 -1.54 4.93
CA VAL A 7 8.06 -1.32 3.47
C VAL A 7 6.65 -1.50 2.91
N THR A 8 5.95 -2.58 3.27
CA THR A 8 4.59 -2.82 2.77
C THR A 8 3.60 -1.79 3.29
N PHE A 9 3.72 -1.35 4.56
CA PHE A 9 2.87 -0.30 5.12
C PHE A 9 3.07 1.04 4.38
N VAL A 10 4.31 1.45 4.12
CA VAL A 10 4.61 2.67 3.35
C VAL A 10 4.01 2.58 1.95
N LEU A 11 4.17 1.46 1.25
CA LEU A 11 3.60 1.27 -0.09
C LEU A 11 2.07 1.36 -0.09
N VAL A 12 1.40 0.82 0.92
CA VAL A 12 -0.07 0.94 1.08
C VAL A 12 -0.49 2.39 1.29
N VAL A 13 0.21 3.14 2.15
CA VAL A 13 -0.07 4.56 2.39
C VAL A 13 0.12 5.37 1.10
N VAL A 14 1.22 5.15 0.38
CA VAL A 14 1.47 5.79 -0.93
C VAL A 14 0.36 5.46 -1.92
N GLY A 15 -0.08 4.20 -1.98
CA GLY A 15 -1.21 3.77 -2.80
C GLY A 15 -2.51 4.50 -2.46
N GLY A 16 -2.84 4.63 -1.18
CA GLY A 16 -4.03 5.37 -0.73
C GLY A 16 -3.97 6.86 -1.09
N VAL A 17 -2.81 7.49 -0.90
CA VAL A 17 -2.60 8.90 -1.28
C VAL A 17 -2.69 9.09 -2.79
N ASN A 18 -2.20 8.14 -3.59
CA ASN A 18 -2.35 8.16 -5.05
C ASN A 18 -3.81 8.16 -5.48
N TRP A 19 -4.65 7.29 -4.89
CA TRP A 19 -6.09 7.26 -5.18
C TRP A 19 -6.79 8.56 -4.79
N LEU A 20 -6.39 9.17 -3.67
CA LEU A 20 -6.91 10.49 -3.27
C LEU A 20 -6.52 11.57 -4.30
N LEU A 21 -5.26 11.62 -4.72
CA LEU A 21 -4.78 12.56 -5.73
C LEU A 21 -5.54 12.42 -7.06
N LEU A 22 -5.75 11.18 -7.49
CA LEU A 22 -6.51 10.88 -8.70
C LEU A 22 -7.93 11.43 -8.61
N ALA A 23 -8.62 11.21 -7.48
CA ALA A 23 -9.98 11.69 -7.28
C ALA A 23 -10.08 13.24 -7.23
N LEU A 24 -9.08 13.92 -6.66
CA LEU A 24 -9.09 15.38 -6.50
C LEU A 24 -8.60 16.13 -7.74
N THR A 25 -7.65 15.57 -8.47
CA THR A 25 -6.92 16.31 -9.52
C THR A 25 -6.97 15.64 -10.89
N GLY A 26 -7.45 14.38 -10.97
CA GLY A 26 -7.36 13.56 -12.17
C GLY A 26 -5.95 13.06 -12.49
N TRP A 27 -4.96 13.40 -11.65
CA TRP A 27 -3.57 13.02 -11.81
C TRP A 27 -3.19 11.87 -10.86
N GLU A 28 -2.37 10.95 -11.35
CA GLU A 28 -1.85 9.81 -10.57
C GLU A 28 -0.35 9.55 -10.84
N VAL A 29 0.32 8.91 -9.88
CA VAL A 29 1.75 8.57 -9.91
C VAL A 29 2.12 7.76 -11.15
N GLY A 30 1.23 6.89 -11.64
CA GLY A 30 1.44 6.14 -12.88
C GLY A 30 1.74 7.03 -14.09
N GLN A 31 1.20 8.26 -14.14
CA GLN A 31 1.43 9.17 -15.25
C GLN A 31 2.89 9.64 -15.36
N LEU A 32 3.66 9.66 -14.27
CA LEU A 32 5.11 9.97 -14.29
C LEU A 32 5.92 8.93 -15.08
N PHE A 33 5.42 7.69 -15.14
CA PHE A 33 6.11 6.56 -15.73
C PHE A 33 5.50 6.12 -17.07
N GLY A 34 4.59 6.92 -17.64
CA GLY A 34 3.92 6.63 -18.91
C GLY A 34 2.50 6.06 -18.79
N GLY A 35 1.88 6.19 -17.62
CA GLY A 35 0.48 5.78 -17.39
C GLY A 35 0.30 4.27 -17.31
N MET A 36 -0.95 3.81 -17.35
CA MET A 36 -1.31 2.39 -17.24
C MET A 36 -0.85 1.52 -18.42
N ASP A 37 -0.39 2.10 -19.53
CA ASP A 37 0.19 1.35 -20.64
C ASP A 37 1.65 0.96 -20.38
N ALA A 38 2.36 1.70 -19.55
CA ALA A 38 3.75 1.44 -19.23
C ALA A 38 3.92 0.28 -18.24
N THR A 39 4.83 -0.65 -18.56
CA THR A 39 5.15 -1.79 -17.70
C THR A 39 5.64 -1.36 -16.30
N VAL A 40 6.33 -0.23 -16.21
CA VAL A 40 6.83 0.31 -14.93
C VAL A 40 5.68 0.71 -14.00
N SER A 41 4.69 1.44 -14.51
CA SER A 41 3.49 1.82 -13.73
C SER A 41 2.72 0.58 -13.25
N LYS A 42 2.56 -0.42 -14.11
CA LYS A 42 1.91 -1.70 -13.74
C LYS A 42 2.67 -2.38 -12.61
N ALA A 43 4.01 -2.43 -12.68
CA ALA A 43 4.83 -3.03 -11.64
C ALA A 43 4.66 -2.31 -10.29
N ILE A 44 4.65 -0.97 -10.29
CA ILE A 44 4.40 -0.17 -9.07
C ILE A 44 3.02 -0.52 -8.47
N TYR A 45 1.96 -0.56 -9.28
CA TYR A 45 0.63 -0.88 -8.78
C TYR A 45 0.48 -2.32 -8.30
N VAL A 46 1.16 -3.27 -8.95
CA VAL A 46 1.27 -4.65 -8.44
C VAL A 46 1.95 -4.68 -7.07
N LEU A 47 3.06 -3.96 -6.88
CA LEU A 47 3.76 -3.90 -5.59
C LEU A 47 2.89 -3.27 -4.48
N VAL A 48 2.14 -2.22 -4.80
CA VAL A 48 1.17 -1.60 -3.88
C VAL A 48 0.08 -2.61 -3.51
N GLY A 49 -0.50 -3.30 -4.49
CA GLY A 49 -1.54 -4.32 -4.26
C GLY A 49 -1.06 -5.50 -3.42
N LEU A 50 0.12 -6.04 -3.72
CA LEU A 50 0.74 -7.11 -2.93
C LEU A 50 1.04 -6.66 -1.50
N SER A 51 1.45 -5.40 -1.32
CA SER A 51 1.68 -4.82 0.00
C SER A 51 0.38 -4.71 0.80
N ALA A 52 -0.73 -4.32 0.16
CA ALA A 52 -2.04 -4.29 0.79
C ALA A 52 -2.50 -5.67 1.24
N ILE A 53 -2.32 -6.69 0.40
CA ILE A 53 -2.61 -8.10 0.75
C ILE A 53 -1.76 -8.55 1.93
N TYR A 54 -0.46 -8.26 1.92
CA TYR A 54 0.45 -8.61 3.02
C TYR A 54 0.00 -7.97 4.33
N ILE A 55 -0.24 -6.65 4.34
CA ILE A 55 -0.69 -5.93 5.54
C ILE A 55 -2.04 -6.48 6.02
N ALA A 56 -3.00 -6.74 5.13
CA ALA A 56 -4.28 -7.33 5.50
C ALA A 56 -4.11 -8.72 6.13
N ALA A 57 -3.23 -9.57 5.58
CA ALA A 57 -2.97 -10.91 6.08
C ALA A 57 -2.22 -10.94 7.42
N THR A 58 -1.37 -9.94 7.71
CA THR A 58 -0.60 -9.87 8.97
C THR A 58 -1.18 -8.90 10.00
N HIS A 59 -2.22 -8.12 9.65
CA HIS A 59 -2.75 -7.02 10.46
C HIS A 59 -3.00 -7.38 11.93
N MET A 60 -3.70 -8.47 12.18
CA MET A 60 -4.06 -8.90 13.55
C MET A 60 -2.84 -9.21 14.43
N LYS A 61 -1.70 -9.58 13.83
CA LYS A 61 -0.46 -9.88 14.55
C LYS A 61 0.34 -8.62 14.87
N ASP A 62 0.25 -7.61 14.01
CA ASP A 62 1.06 -6.40 14.09
C ASP A 62 0.31 -5.23 14.78
N CYS A 63 -1.03 -5.21 14.71
CA CYS A 63 -1.87 -4.13 15.24
C CYS A 63 -2.22 -4.36 16.71
N ARG A 64 -1.73 -3.48 17.60
CA ARG A 64 -2.00 -3.57 19.05
C ARG A 64 -3.47 -3.40 19.44
N THR A 65 -4.23 -2.65 18.65
CA THR A 65 -5.66 -2.45 18.90
C THR A 65 -6.49 -3.68 18.49
N CYS A 66 -6.01 -4.43 17.49
CA CYS A 66 -6.74 -5.57 16.92
C CYS A 66 -6.17 -6.92 17.37
N SER A 67 -4.98 -6.97 17.97
CA SER A 67 -4.40 -8.22 18.46
C SER A 67 -5.25 -8.77 19.59
N SER A 68 -5.78 -9.98 19.38
CA SER A 68 -6.65 -10.67 20.34
C SER A 68 -5.86 -11.11 21.56
N GLY A 69 -5.72 -10.23 22.54
CA GLY A 69 -5.16 -10.52 23.85
C GLY A 69 -5.61 -9.46 24.86
N PRO A 70 -5.86 -9.80 26.13
CA PRO A 70 -6.09 -8.78 27.14
C PRO A 70 -4.84 -7.89 27.18
N MET A 71 -5.06 -6.58 27.11
CA MET A 71 -4.03 -5.58 27.35
C MET A 71 -3.54 -5.78 28.80
N MET A 72 -2.42 -6.48 28.97
CA MET A 72 -1.75 -6.61 30.27
C MET A 72 -1.06 -5.30 30.62
#